data_AF-A0A9X4BKG5-F1
#
_entry.id   AF-A0A9X4BKG5-F1
#
_cell.length_a   1.000
_cell.length_b   1.000
_cell.length_c   1.000
_cell.angle_alpha   90.00
_cell.angle_beta   90.00
_cell.angle_gamma   90.00
#
_symmetry.space_group_name_H-M   'P 1'
#
loop_
_entity.id
_entity.type
_entity.pdbx_description
1 polymer ?
#
loop_
_entity_poly.entity_id
_entity_poly.type
_entity_poly.pdbx_seq_one_letter_code
_entity_poly.pdbx_strand_id
1 'polypeptide(L)'
;MRPVSLRLSVLALMLCCALPATAQTPTGAASPADAAADAQAALAVADLDLYQRGLQMEIDALQLAQQRLTAARDARDDVAENVALQPVLSRQYERNAAKALNVDLRRYRDVKKRFGDILVLGEYIDQLNAQLEQLHQTGLSAKARADQRKQLEDMRAKAVDPYAVLDTALRDALKARADALVRLRISNNDLVQELTSR
;
A
#
# COMPACT_ATOMS: atom_id res chain seq x y z
N MET A 1 21.88 53.42 6.82
CA MET A 1 22.86 54.38 6.27
C MET A 1 23.70 53.67 5.21
N ARG A 2 23.59 54.09 3.94
CA ARG A 2 24.53 53.77 2.83
C ARG A 2 25.20 55.09 2.41
N PRO A 3 26.44 55.08 1.89
CA PRO A 3 26.61 55.23 0.43
C PRO A 3 27.69 54.27 -0.15
N VAL A 4 27.50 53.63 -1.31
CA VAL A 4 27.62 54.09 -2.73
C VAL A 4 29.06 54.02 -3.29
N SER A 5 29.23 53.22 -4.35
CA SER A 5 30.23 53.31 -5.44
C SER A 5 29.79 52.30 -6.53
N LEU A 6 28.86 52.59 -7.44
CA LEU A 6 28.98 53.37 -8.68
C LEU A 6 30.26 53.07 -9.49
N ARG A 7 30.15 52.19 -10.49
CA ARG A 7 30.82 52.37 -11.78
C ARG A 7 29.83 52.12 -12.93
N LEU A 8 29.55 53.23 -13.61
CA LEU A 8 28.88 53.32 -14.90
C LEU A 8 29.82 52.89 -16.03
N SER A 9 29.22 52.33 -17.08
CA SER A 9 29.55 52.53 -18.49
C SER A 9 28.23 52.23 -19.22
N VAL A 10 27.40 53.21 -19.61
CA VAL A 10 27.47 54.11 -20.79
C VAL A 10 27.79 53.34 -22.08
N LEU A 11 27.14 53.45 -23.23
CA LEU A 11 25.89 54.00 -23.76
C LEU A 11 26.04 53.86 -25.29
N ALA A 12 25.07 53.28 -26.00
CA ALA A 12 24.83 53.49 -27.45
C ALA A 12 23.50 52.78 -27.79
N LEU A 13 22.35 53.44 -27.74
CA LEU A 13 21.80 54.41 -28.70
C LEU A 13 21.73 53.85 -30.13
N MET A 14 20.54 53.44 -30.58
CA MET A 14 19.91 54.02 -31.78
C MET A 14 18.48 53.49 -31.96
N LEU A 15 17.61 54.47 -32.13
CA LEU A 15 16.17 54.48 -32.24
C LEU A 15 15.80 54.28 -33.73
N CYS A 16 14.88 53.38 -34.05
CA CYS A 16 14.06 53.50 -35.26
C CYS A 16 12.67 52.90 -35.00
N CYS A 17 11.65 53.75 -35.15
CA CYS A 17 10.24 53.48 -34.95
C CYS A 17 9.67 52.54 -36.03
N ALA A 18 8.88 51.55 -35.64
CA ALA A 18 7.69 51.09 -36.36
C ALA A 18 6.82 50.19 -35.45
N LEU A 19 5.56 50.58 -35.21
CA LEU A 19 4.45 49.74 -34.72
C LEU A 19 3.48 49.52 -35.90
N PRO A 20 2.50 48.59 -35.87
CA PRO A 20 2.30 47.43 -34.98
C PRO A 20 2.02 46.12 -35.77
N ALA A 21 2.21 44.96 -35.13
CA ALA A 21 1.53 43.72 -35.55
C ALA A 21 1.12 42.94 -34.31
N THR A 22 -0.18 42.87 -34.08
CA THR A 22 -0.82 42.01 -33.10
C THR A 22 -0.51 40.54 -33.40
N ALA A 23 0.22 39.88 -32.51
CA ALA A 23 0.24 38.43 -32.42
C ALA A 23 0.02 38.05 -30.96
N GLN A 24 -1.16 37.49 -30.72
CA GLN A 24 -1.56 36.87 -29.46
C GLN A 24 -0.56 35.76 -29.14
N THR A 25 0.13 35.84 -28.01
CA THR A 25 0.85 34.69 -27.45
C THR A 25 -0.15 33.90 -26.59
N PRO A 26 -0.49 32.65 -26.95
CA PRO A 26 -1.42 31.86 -26.17
C PRO A 26 -0.75 31.35 -24.90
N THR A 27 -1.54 31.40 -23.83
CA THR A 27 -1.80 30.34 -22.85
C THR A 27 -0.59 29.56 -22.34
N GLY A 28 -0.35 29.69 -21.03
CA GLY A 28 0.68 28.97 -20.28
C GLY A 28 0.75 27.49 -20.62
N ALA A 29 1.93 27.07 -21.06
CA ALA A 29 2.31 25.67 -21.07
C ALA A 29 2.39 25.22 -19.61
N ALA A 30 1.34 24.52 -19.15
CA ALA A 30 1.45 23.67 -17.97
C ALA A 30 2.60 22.70 -18.21
N SER A 31 3.58 22.75 -17.31
CA SER A 31 4.74 21.87 -17.33
C SER A 31 4.28 20.40 -17.34
N PRO A 32 4.84 19.51 -18.18
CA PRO A 32 4.44 18.10 -18.22
C PRO A 32 4.78 17.33 -16.93
N ALA A 33 5.50 17.96 -16.00
CA ALA A 33 5.91 17.37 -14.73
C ALA A 33 4.75 17.07 -13.77
N ASP A 34 3.61 17.76 -13.89
CA ASP A 34 2.48 17.57 -12.97
C ASP A 34 1.47 16.50 -13.43
N ALA A 35 1.57 16.01 -14.67
CA ALA A 35 0.66 14.98 -15.19
C ALA A 35 1.13 13.54 -14.92
N ALA A 36 2.35 13.35 -14.40
CA ALA A 36 2.92 12.02 -14.11
C ALA A 36 2.80 11.58 -12.64
N ALA A 37 2.25 12.44 -11.77
CA ALA A 37 2.26 12.20 -10.32
C ALA A 37 1.31 11.10 -9.84
N ASP A 38 0.30 10.71 -10.65
CA ASP A 38 -0.74 9.76 -10.27
C ASP A 38 -0.86 8.54 -11.21
N ALA A 39 0.11 8.34 -12.10
CA ALA A 39 0.19 7.09 -12.87
C ALA A 39 0.68 5.97 -11.94
N GLN A 40 -0.25 5.36 -11.20
CA GLN A 40 0.06 4.30 -10.25
C GLN A 40 0.62 3.10 -11.04
N ALA A 41 1.93 2.89 -10.94
CA ALA A 41 2.64 1.88 -11.72
C ALA A 41 1.95 0.52 -11.61
N ALA A 42 1.72 -0.16 -12.74
CA ALA A 42 1.10 -1.47 -12.76
C ALA A 42 1.84 -2.46 -11.84
N LEU A 43 1.09 -3.38 -11.21
CA LEU A 43 1.72 -4.47 -10.47
C LEU A 43 2.31 -5.46 -11.46
N ALA A 44 3.46 -6.03 -11.10
CA ALA A 44 4.10 -7.10 -11.84
C ALA A 44 4.28 -8.33 -10.94
N VAL A 45 4.56 -9.49 -11.53
CA VAL A 45 4.88 -10.73 -10.80
C VAL A 45 6.05 -10.52 -9.82
N ALA A 46 7.05 -9.72 -10.19
CA ALA A 46 8.16 -9.40 -9.29
C ALA A 46 7.72 -8.64 -8.02
N ASP A 47 6.63 -7.87 -8.09
CA ASP A 47 6.07 -7.21 -6.90
C ASP A 47 5.45 -8.23 -5.94
N LEU A 48 4.96 -9.38 -6.44
CA LEU A 48 4.44 -10.47 -5.62
C LEU A 48 5.55 -11.11 -4.79
N ASP A 49 6.71 -11.36 -5.41
CA ASP A 49 7.90 -11.88 -4.72
C ASP A 49 8.41 -10.87 -3.67
N LEU A 50 8.39 -9.58 -4.01
CA LEU A 50 8.74 -8.49 -3.12
C LEU A 50 7.79 -8.41 -1.92
N TYR A 51 6.48 -8.51 -2.15
CA TYR A 51 5.47 -8.56 -1.09
C TYR A 51 5.69 -9.74 -0.14
N GLN A 52 5.86 -10.94 -0.70
CA GLN A 52 6.07 -12.16 0.08
C GLN A 52 7.33 -12.08 0.95
N ARG A 53 8.47 -11.71 0.34
CA ARG A 53 9.74 -11.60 1.07
C ARG A 53 9.70 -10.48 2.10
N GLY A 54 9.10 -9.34 1.76
CA GLY A 54 8.95 -8.23 2.67
C GLY A 54 8.15 -8.60 3.91
N LEU A 55 6.97 -9.22 3.73
CA LEU A 55 6.16 -9.69 4.85
C LEU A 55 6.91 -10.69 5.74
N GLN A 56 7.67 -11.62 5.16
CA GLN A 56 8.46 -12.55 5.97
C GLN A 56 9.48 -11.81 6.84
N MET A 57 10.22 -10.86 6.27
CA MET A 57 11.22 -10.07 7.02
C MET A 57 10.58 -9.22 8.12
N GLU A 58 9.39 -8.69 7.86
CA GLU A 58 8.62 -7.98 8.88
C GLU A 58 8.19 -8.91 10.01
N ILE A 59 7.67 -10.10 9.69
CA ILE A 59 7.27 -11.12 10.68
C ILE A 59 8.46 -11.50 11.56
N ASP A 60 9.62 -11.78 10.96
CA ASP A 60 10.84 -12.14 11.71
C ASP A 60 11.23 -11.02 12.69
N ALA A 61 11.14 -9.76 12.27
CA ALA A 61 11.43 -8.61 13.11
C ALA A 61 10.40 -8.42 14.24
N LEU A 62 9.12 -8.67 13.96
CA LEU A 62 8.04 -8.59 14.95
C LEU A 62 8.13 -9.72 15.98
N GLN A 63 8.43 -10.95 15.56
CA GLN A 63 8.68 -12.08 16.47
C GLN A 63 9.86 -11.81 17.39
N LEU A 64 10.94 -11.21 16.87
CA LEU A 64 12.07 -10.81 17.71
C LEU A 64 11.67 -9.73 18.73
N ALA A 65 10.83 -8.77 18.34
CA ALA A 65 10.29 -7.76 19.27
C ALA A 65 9.42 -8.41 20.36
N GLN A 66 8.57 -9.38 19.99
CA GLN A 66 7.76 -10.16 20.92
C GLN A 66 8.61 -10.95 21.91
N GLN A 67 9.64 -11.65 21.44
CA GLN A 67 10.57 -12.39 22.31
C GLN A 67 11.26 -11.45 23.31
N ARG A 68 11.72 -10.28 22.86
CA ARG A 68 12.34 -9.27 23.73
C ARG A 68 11.36 -8.70 24.75
N LEU A 69 10.12 -8.45 24.34
CA LEU A 69 9.07 -7.96 25.21
C LEU A 69 8.72 -8.98 26.31
N THR A 70 8.56 -10.25 25.95
CA THR A 70 8.31 -11.33 26.91
C THR A 70 9.46 -11.44 27.92
N ALA A 71 10.71 -11.44 27.44
CA ALA A 71 11.87 -11.48 28.34
C ALA A 71 11.95 -10.26 29.28
N ALA A 72 11.59 -9.06 28.79
CA ALA A 72 11.56 -7.85 29.61
C ALA A 72 10.45 -7.91 30.68
N ARG A 73 9.26 -8.43 30.34
CA ARG A 73 8.14 -8.64 31.27
C ARG A 73 8.50 -9.64 32.36
N ASP A 74 9.13 -10.76 31.99
CA ASP A 74 9.59 -11.78 32.93
C ASP A 74 10.63 -11.20 33.91
N ALA A 75 11.48 -10.28 33.43
CA ALA A 75 12.46 -9.56 34.24
C ALA A 75 11.88 -8.36 35.02
N ARG A 76 10.62 -7.97 34.76
CA ARG A 76 9.97 -6.75 35.29
C ARG A 76 10.77 -5.48 34.99
N ASP A 77 11.32 -5.38 33.78
CA ASP A 77 12.11 -4.25 33.32
C ASP A 77 11.31 -3.36 32.36
N ASP A 78 10.65 -2.35 32.91
CA ASP A 78 9.82 -1.40 32.15
C ASP A 78 10.62 -0.64 31.06
N VAL A 79 11.93 -0.44 31.26
CA VAL A 79 12.79 0.22 30.26
C VAL A 79 13.00 -0.72 29.08
N ALA A 80 13.34 -1.98 29.35
CA ALA A 80 13.50 -3.00 28.32
C ALA A 80 12.19 -3.29 27.57
N GLU A 81 11.04 -3.25 28.25
CA GLU A 81 9.73 -3.38 27.60
C GLU A 81 9.49 -2.27 26.57
N ASN A 82 9.74 -1.01 26.96
CA ASN A 82 9.59 0.12 26.05
C ASN A 82 10.58 0.06 24.87
N VAL A 83 11.83 -0.37 25.12
CA VAL A 83 12.84 -0.55 24.06
C VAL A 83 12.44 -1.67 23.09
N ALA A 84 11.85 -2.75 23.57
CA ALA A 84 11.38 -3.86 22.73
C ALA A 84 10.25 -3.42 21.78
N LEU A 85 9.37 -2.53 22.23
CA LEU A 85 8.24 -2.03 21.45
C LEU A 85 8.59 -0.89 20.48
N GLN A 86 9.65 -0.12 20.74
CA GLN A 86 10.00 1.06 19.95
C GLN A 86 10.15 0.80 18.43
N PRO A 87 10.76 -0.32 17.97
CA PRO A 87 10.81 -0.66 16.55
C PRO A 87 9.44 -0.93 15.92
N VAL A 88 8.49 -1.46 16.70
CA VAL A 88 7.11 -1.74 16.26
C VAL A 88 6.35 -0.43 16.11
N LEU A 89 6.36 0.41 17.15
CA LEU A 89 5.64 1.69 17.19
C LEU A 89 6.13 2.67 16.12
N SER A 90 7.42 2.66 15.82
CA SER A 90 8.02 3.50 14.78
C SER A 90 7.98 2.87 13.37
N ARG A 91 7.34 1.70 13.20
CA ARG A 91 7.33 0.91 11.96
C ARG A 91 8.73 0.72 11.36
N GLN A 92 9.73 0.52 12.21
CA GLN A 92 11.11 0.29 11.79
C GLN A 92 11.24 -1.04 11.04
N TYR A 93 10.39 -2.02 11.35
CA TYR A 93 10.35 -3.32 10.66
C TYR A 93 10.05 -3.15 9.15
N GLU A 94 9.07 -2.32 8.77
CA GLU A 94 8.79 -2.01 7.35
C GLU A 94 10.01 -1.33 6.67
N ARG A 95 10.64 -0.37 7.36
CA ARG A 95 11.83 0.35 6.87
C ARG A 95 13.01 -0.58 6.64
N ASN A 96 13.22 -1.52 7.54
CA ASN A 96 14.29 -2.51 7.43
C ASN A 96 14.02 -3.50 6.29
N ALA A 97 12.77 -3.95 6.11
CA ALA A 97 12.39 -4.82 5.01
C ALA A 97 12.62 -4.15 3.65
N ALA A 98 12.14 -2.91 3.47
CA ALA A 98 12.35 -2.14 2.24
C ALA A 98 13.85 -1.95 1.95
N LYS A 99 14.63 -1.56 2.96
CA LYS A 99 16.08 -1.40 2.83
C LYS A 99 16.78 -2.70 2.44
N ALA A 100 16.42 -3.82 3.06
CA ALA A 100 17.06 -5.11 2.78
C ALA A 100 16.70 -5.68 1.41
N LEU A 101 15.51 -5.34 0.90
CA LEU A 101 15.06 -5.67 -0.45
C LEU A 101 15.57 -4.67 -1.50
N ASN A 102 16.36 -3.67 -1.10
CA ASN A 102 16.88 -2.62 -1.96
C ASN A 102 15.78 -1.91 -2.76
N VAL A 103 14.65 -1.63 -2.09
CA VAL A 103 13.50 -0.94 -2.67
C VAL A 103 13.18 0.31 -1.84
N ASP A 104 12.67 1.34 -2.52
CA ASP A 104 12.15 2.52 -1.86
C ASP A 104 10.98 2.18 -0.91
N LEU A 105 10.94 2.82 0.25
CA LEU A 105 9.92 2.54 1.28
C LEU A 105 8.51 2.84 0.80
N ARG A 106 8.31 3.92 0.02
CA ARG A 106 6.99 4.26 -0.51
C ARG A 106 6.55 3.21 -1.51
N ARG A 107 7.43 2.77 -2.42
CA ARG A 107 7.14 1.67 -3.35
C ARG A 107 6.78 0.38 -2.61
N TYR A 108 7.55 0.02 -1.59
CA TYR A 108 7.28 -1.17 -0.78
C TYR A 108 5.89 -1.11 -0.12
N ARG A 109 5.55 0.02 0.49
CA ARG A 109 4.23 0.25 1.12
C ARG A 109 3.09 0.20 0.11
N ASP A 110 3.27 0.78 -1.07
CA ASP A 110 2.26 0.77 -2.13
C ASP A 110 2.00 -0.67 -2.61
N VAL A 111 3.05 -1.46 -2.83
CA VAL A 111 2.93 -2.87 -3.19
C VAL A 111 2.24 -3.66 -2.07
N LYS A 112 2.68 -3.48 -0.82
CA LYS A 112 2.09 -4.13 0.37
C LYS A 112 0.60 -3.83 0.49
N LYS A 113 0.22 -2.56 0.35
CA LYS A 113 -1.18 -2.13 0.40
C LYS A 113 -2.01 -2.78 -0.70
N ARG A 114 -1.55 -2.70 -1.95
CA ARG A 114 -2.34 -3.18 -3.11
C ARG A 114 -2.54 -4.70 -3.07
N PHE A 115 -1.50 -5.48 -2.77
CA PHE A 115 -1.69 -6.93 -2.59
C PHE A 115 -2.52 -7.25 -1.35
N GLY A 116 -2.37 -6.49 -0.26
CA GLY A 116 -3.22 -6.62 0.92
C GLY A 116 -4.71 -6.46 0.57
N ASP A 117 -5.06 -5.38 -0.13
CA ASP A 117 -6.43 -5.07 -0.56
C ASP A 117 -6.99 -6.16 -1.50
N ILE A 118 -6.19 -6.62 -2.48
CA ILE A 118 -6.59 -7.69 -3.40
C ILE A 118 -6.87 -8.99 -2.64
N LEU A 119 -5.99 -9.37 -1.70
CA LEU A 119 -6.15 -10.60 -0.92
C LEU A 119 -7.39 -10.51 -0.01
N VAL A 120 -7.62 -9.37 0.67
CA VAL A 120 -8.80 -9.17 1.53
C VAL A 120 -10.10 -9.30 0.72
N LEU A 121 -10.16 -8.68 -0.45
CA LEU A 121 -11.32 -8.79 -1.33
C LEU A 121 -11.50 -10.21 -1.88
N GLY A 122 -10.40 -10.91 -2.17
CA GLY A 122 -10.42 -12.31 -2.59
C GLY A 122 -11.03 -13.20 -1.52
N GLU A 123 -10.54 -13.10 -0.27
CA GLU A 123 -11.08 -13.84 0.88
C GLU A 123 -12.55 -13.53 1.13
N TYR A 124 -12.97 -12.27 1.01
CA TYR A 124 -14.37 -11.89 1.17
C TYR A 124 -15.25 -12.60 0.13
N ILE A 125 -14.83 -12.63 -1.14
CA ILE A 125 -15.56 -13.34 -2.20
C ILE A 125 -15.59 -14.85 -1.93
N ASP A 126 -14.47 -15.44 -1.49
CA ASP A 126 -14.38 -16.86 -1.16
C ASP A 126 -15.30 -17.22 0.02
N GLN A 127 -15.40 -16.34 1.03
CA GLN A 127 -16.35 -16.49 2.14
C GLN A 127 -17.81 -16.40 1.70
N LEU A 128 -18.15 -15.52 0.75
CA LEU A 128 -19.50 -15.46 0.18
C LEU A 128 -19.83 -16.74 -0.59
N ASN A 129 -18.87 -17.26 -1.37
CA ASN A 129 -19.04 -18.50 -2.11
C ASN A 129 -19.21 -19.70 -1.16
N ALA A 130 -18.39 -19.79 -0.12
CA ALA A 130 -18.51 -20.86 0.89
C ALA A 130 -19.87 -20.82 1.61
N GLN A 131 -20.37 -19.63 1.96
CA GLN A 131 -21.70 -19.48 2.56
C GLN A 131 -22.83 -19.89 1.61
N LEU A 132 -22.70 -19.60 0.31
CA LEU A 132 -23.64 -20.05 -0.73
C LEU A 132 -23.67 -21.58 -0.86
N GLU A 133 -22.51 -22.23 -0.76
CA GLU A 133 -22.41 -23.69 -0.80
C GLU A 133 -22.99 -24.34 0.46
N GLN A 134 -22.71 -23.75 1.63
CA GLN A 134 -23.17 -24.24 2.94
C GLN A 134 -24.67 -24.02 3.19
N LEU A 135 -25.32 -23.10 2.47
CA LEU A 135 -26.75 -22.82 2.58
C LEU A 135 -27.65 -24.06 2.45
N HIS A 136 -27.20 -25.06 1.69
CA HIS A 136 -27.90 -26.33 1.53
C HIS A 136 -27.78 -27.26 2.75
N GLN A 137 -26.77 -27.06 3.59
CA GLN A 137 -26.45 -27.89 4.75
C GLN A 137 -27.04 -27.33 6.04
N THR A 138 -27.52 -26.08 6.01
CA THR A 138 -28.22 -25.46 7.13
C THR A 138 -29.66 -25.98 7.18
N GLY A 139 -30.11 -26.44 8.36
CA GLY A 139 -31.47 -26.94 8.62
C GLY A 139 -32.59 -25.88 8.51
N LEU A 140 -32.38 -24.84 7.70
CA LEU A 140 -33.30 -23.74 7.46
C LEU A 140 -34.53 -24.19 6.68
N SER A 141 -35.64 -23.47 6.92
CA SER A 141 -36.84 -23.59 6.10
C SER A 141 -36.56 -23.18 4.65
N ALA A 142 -37.37 -23.67 3.72
CA ALA A 142 -37.21 -23.36 2.29
C ALA A 142 -37.25 -21.84 2.01
N LYS A 143 -38.12 -21.12 2.71
CA LYS A 143 -38.24 -19.66 2.59
C LYS A 143 -36.99 -18.94 3.10
N ALA A 144 -36.53 -19.27 4.31
CA ALA A 144 -35.32 -18.68 4.88
C ALA A 144 -34.07 -18.93 4.01
N ARG A 145 -33.95 -20.14 3.45
CA ARG A 145 -32.87 -20.47 2.51
C ARG A 145 -32.92 -19.63 1.24
N ALA A 146 -34.12 -19.41 0.67
CA ALA A 146 -34.28 -18.59 -0.53
C ALA A 146 -33.95 -17.11 -0.27
N ASP A 147 -34.42 -16.56 0.86
CA ASP A 147 -34.13 -15.18 1.25
C ASP A 147 -32.62 -14.97 1.50
N GLN A 148 -31.97 -15.90 2.21
CA GLN A 148 -30.54 -15.83 2.49
C GLN A 148 -29.67 -16.05 1.24
N ARG A 149 -30.07 -16.97 0.34
CA ARG A 149 -29.39 -17.12 -0.96
C ARG A 149 -29.44 -15.82 -1.75
N LYS A 150 -30.61 -15.21 -1.87
CA LYS A 150 -30.78 -13.94 -2.59
C LYS A 150 -29.88 -12.85 -2.00
N GLN A 151 -29.82 -12.76 -0.67
CA GLN A 151 -28.95 -11.80 0.00
C GLN A 151 -27.46 -12.02 -0.34
N LEU A 152 -26.98 -13.26 -0.27
CA LEU A 152 -25.58 -13.59 -0.58
C LEU A 152 -25.25 -13.38 -2.06
N GLU A 153 -26.17 -13.70 -2.97
CA GLU A 153 -26.05 -13.42 -4.40
C GLU A 153 -26.00 -11.90 -4.67
N ASP A 154 -26.85 -11.11 -4.02
CA ASP A 154 -26.85 -9.64 -4.11
C ASP A 154 -25.53 -9.05 -3.56
N MET A 155 -24.98 -9.61 -2.48
CA MET A 155 -23.69 -9.21 -1.93
C MET A 155 -22.53 -9.57 -2.87
N ARG A 156 -22.55 -10.77 -3.45
CA ARG A 156 -21.55 -11.23 -4.42
C ARG A 156 -21.59 -10.41 -5.69
N ALA A 157 -22.77 -10.07 -6.20
CA ALA A 157 -22.92 -9.24 -7.40
C ALA A 157 -22.37 -7.82 -7.21
N LYS A 158 -22.38 -7.30 -5.97
CA LYS A 158 -21.78 -6.00 -5.60
C LYS A 158 -20.29 -6.09 -5.28
N ALA A 159 -19.75 -7.29 -5.08
CA ALA A 159 -18.34 -7.48 -4.81
C ALA A 159 -17.54 -7.24 -6.10
N VAL A 160 -16.60 -6.30 -6.04
CA VAL A 160 -15.66 -6.06 -7.15
C VAL A 160 -14.68 -7.23 -7.21
N ASP A 161 -14.57 -7.89 -8.36
CA ASP A 161 -13.54 -8.93 -8.57
C ASP A 161 -12.14 -8.27 -8.51
N PRO A 162 -11.34 -8.54 -7.47
CA PRO A 162 -10.06 -7.89 -7.29
C PRO A 162 -9.00 -8.39 -8.29
N TYR A 163 -9.25 -9.53 -8.96
CA TYR A 163 -8.34 -10.11 -9.94
C TYR A 163 -8.54 -9.54 -11.35
N ALA A 164 -9.65 -8.86 -11.62
CA ALA A 164 -10.02 -8.37 -12.94
C ALA A 164 -9.03 -7.32 -13.48
N VAL A 165 -8.41 -6.56 -12.58
CA VAL A 165 -7.43 -5.50 -12.92
C VAL A 165 -6.00 -6.02 -13.13
N LEU A 166 -5.76 -7.31 -12.88
CA LEU A 166 -4.44 -7.93 -12.99
C LEU A 166 -4.27 -8.54 -14.37
N ASP A 167 -3.04 -8.46 -14.90
CA ASP A 167 -2.65 -9.26 -16.05
C ASP A 167 -2.75 -10.77 -15.72
N THR A 168 -2.89 -11.59 -16.76
CA THR A 168 -3.11 -13.03 -16.59
C THR A 168 -1.99 -13.72 -15.81
N ALA A 169 -0.72 -13.36 -16.06
CA ALA A 169 0.41 -14.00 -15.40
C ALA A 169 0.46 -13.67 -13.91
N LEU A 170 0.23 -12.41 -13.54
CA LEU A 170 0.14 -12.00 -12.15
C LEU A 170 -1.07 -12.61 -11.44
N ARG A 171 -2.22 -12.65 -12.11
CA ARG A 171 -3.43 -13.29 -11.58
C ARG A 171 -3.19 -14.75 -11.24
N ASP A 172 -2.59 -15.51 -12.16
CA ASP A 172 -2.34 -16.93 -11.98
C ASP A 172 -1.29 -17.17 -10.88
N ALA A 173 -0.22 -16.37 -10.87
CA ALA A 173 0.80 -16.42 -9.82
C ALA A 173 0.22 -16.10 -8.43
N LEU A 174 -0.66 -15.11 -8.35
CA LEU A 174 -1.32 -14.72 -7.09
C LEU A 174 -2.27 -15.83 -6.62
N LYS A 175 -3.11 -16.38 -7.50
CA LYS A 175 -4.02 -17.49 -7.17
C LYS A 175 -3.27 -18.73 -6.68
N ALA A 176 -2.15 -19.07 -7.33
CA ALA A 176 -1.32 -20.21 -6.93
C ALA A 176 -0.69 -20.05 -5.53
N ARG A 177 -0.56 -18.81 -5.03
CA ARG A 177 0.09 -18.49 -3.75
C ARG A 177 -0.86 -17.88 -2.72
N ALA A 178 -2.14 -17.72 -3.05
CA ALA A 178 -3.09 -16.92 -2.28
C ALA A 178 -3.14 -17.36 -0.81
N ASP A 179 -3.35 -18.65 -0.55
CA ASP A 179 -3.43 -19.21 0.80
C ASP A 179 -2.19 -18.90 1.65
N ALA A 180 -0.99 -19.06 1.07
CA ALA A 180 0.26 -18.78 1.78
C ALA A 180 0.42 -17.29 2.08
N LEU A 181 0.08 -16.44 1.11
CA LEU A 181 0.16 -14.98 1.26
C LEU A 181 -0.88 -14.43 2.25
N VAL A 182 -2.08 -15.01 2.27
CA VAL A 182 -3.12 -14.71 3.27
C VAL A 182 -2.61 -15.04 4.67
N ARG A 183 -2.04 -16.24 4.88
CA ARG A 183 -1.48 -16.64 6.18
C ARG A 183 -0.37 -15.68 6.62
N LEU A 184 0.56 -15.33 5.73
CA LEU A 184 1.62 -14.36 6.03
C LEU A 184 1.04 -13.00 6.43
N ARG A 185 0.05 -12.49 5.70
CA ARG A 185 -0.59 -11.20 6.03
C ARG A 185 -1.29 -11.25 7.38
N ILE A 186 -2.03 -12.31 7.66
CA ILE A 186 -2.72 -12.51 8.95
C ILE A 186 -1.68 -12.55 10.08
N SER A 187 -0.65 -13.40 9.99
CA SER A 187 0.39 -13.47 11.01
C SER A 187 1.12 -12.14 11.23
N ASN A 188 1.41 -11.38 10.17
CA ASN A 188 1.98 -10.04 10.29
C ASN A 188 1.06 -9.10 11.05
N ASN A 189 -0.23 -9.06 10.69
CA ASN A 189 -1.22 -8.19 11.34
C ASN A 189 -1.46 -8.58 12.80
N ASP A 190 -1.58 -9.87 13.09
CA ASP A 190 -1.79 -10.39 14.44
C ASP A 190 -0.62 -10.03 15.36
N LEU A 191 0.62 -10.20 14.89
CA LEU A 191 1.81 -9.80 15.65
C LEU A 191 1.86 -8.28 15.89
N VAL A 192 1.52 -7.46 14.89
CA VAL A 192 1.43 -6.01 15.07
C VAL A 192 0.36 -5.68 16.10
N GLN A 193 -0.81 -6.30 16.00
CA GLN A 193 -1.93 -6.06 16.93
C GLN A 193 -1.53 -6.47 18.35
N GLU A 194 -0.99 -7.66 18.55
CA GLU A 194 -0.56 -8.15 19.87
C GLU A 194 0.48 -7.25 20.53
N LEU A 195 1.47 -6.78 19.75
CA LEU A 195 2.54 -5.91 20.24
C LEU A 195 2.08 -4.47 20.50
N THR A 196 0.90 -4.08 19.99
CA THR A 196 0.37 -2.72 20.14
C THR A 196 -0.89 -2.64 21.01
N SER A 197 -1.57 -3.77 21.24
CA SER A 197 -2.65 -3.89 22.20
C SER A 197 -2.08 -3.90 23.61
N ARG A 198 -2.38 -2.85 24.39
CA ARG A 198 -2.10 -2.76 25.82
C ARG A 198 -3.39 -2.99 26.59
#